data_AF-A0A1L8SVP3-F1
#
_entry.id   AF-A0A1L8SVP3-F1
#
_cell.length_a   1.000
_cell.length_b   1.000
_cell.length_c   1.000
_cell.angle_alpha   90.00
_cell.angle_beta   90.00
_cell.angle_gamma   90.00
#
_symmetry.space_group_name_H-M   'P 1'
#
loop_
_entity.id
_entity.type
_entity.pdbx_description
1 polymer ?
#
loop_
_entity_poly.entity_id
_entity_poly.type
_entity_poly.pdbx_seq_one_letter_code
_entity_poly.pdbx_strand_id
1 'polypeptide(L)'
;MKKDLQRKIRGQINDDYVAVYQKKSENELLELLYSEEAWQRSVAAELLLLTPETTDILLKKLQVEKALYTRLAITKKLESGDQETAKKMITYLARIGNNQHRQPIPPSKKQSFPLPRDLIARSLGRMQPAIFSTLLAALENLSVLQLSEILDAIGYMAFYQPSLATTETYQRLLKVRKTMIDQPLIQWKLVICFSAFPQSKELLLREKEFAPEARRSLRSLAKK
;
A
#
# COMPACT_ATOMS: atom_id res chain seq x y z
N MET A 1 -2.90 14.83 30.84
CA MET A 1 -3.03 13.49 31.44
C MET A 1 -3.99 12.56 30.68
N LYS A 2 -5.32 12.81 30.64
CA LYS A 2 -6.29 11.91 29.95
C LYS A 2 -6.02 11.70 28.45
N LYS A 3 -5.65 12.77 27.72
CA LYS A 3 -5.35 12.73 26.28
C LYS A 3 -4.10 11.91 25.94
N ASP A 4 -3.12 11.90 26.86
CA ASP A 4 -1.86 11.19 26.68
C ASP A 4 -2.03 9.68 26.91
N LEU A 5 -2.79 9.32 27.95
CA LEU A 5 -3.21 7.93 28.19
C LEU A 5 -4.01 7.36 27.01
N GLN A 6 -4.93 8.14 26.44
CA GLN A 6 -5.70 7.73 25.26
C GLN A 6 -4.81 7.50 24.03
N ARG A 7 -3.73 8.26 23.88
CA ARG A 7 -2.75 8.09 22.80
C ARG A 7 -1.91 6.82 22.98
N LYS A 8 -1.47 6.54 24.21
CA LYS A 8 -0.78 5.28 24.55
C LYS A 8 -1.62 4.04 24.28
N ILE A 9 -2.90 4.05 24.68
CA ILE A 9 -3.85 2.95 24.41
C ILE A 9 -3.99 2.69 22.90
N ARG A 10 -3.88 3.73 22.07
CA ARG A 10 -3.92 3.60 20.61
C ARG A 10 -2.57 3.21 19.99
N GLY A 11 -1.54 3.04 20.81
CA GLY A 11 -0.20 2.64 20.42
C GLY A 11 0.74 3.78 20.06
N GLN A 12 0.41 5.04 20.38
CA GLN A 12 1.27 6.15 20.02
C GLN A 12 2.55 6.14 20.89
N ILE A 13 3.68 6.31 20.23
CA ILE A 13 5.03 6.35 20.83
C ILE A 13 5.71 7.69 20.50
N ASN A 14 6.73 8.03 21.27
CA ASN A 14 7.64 9.14 21.03
C ASN A 14 9.10 8.66 21.19
N ASP A 15 10.05 9.52 20.82
CA ASP A 15 11.47 9.18 20.81
C ASP A 15 11.99 8.76 22.19
N ASP A 16 11.49 9.38 23.27
CA ASP A 16 11.84 9.03 24.65
C ASP A 16 11.48 7.58 24.99
N TYR A 17 10.29 7.11 24.55
CA TYR A 17 9.87 5.72 24.79
C TYR A 17 10.72 4.76 23.98
N VAL A 18 11.07 5.11 22.75
CA VAL A 18 11.91 4.26 21.89
C VAL A 18 13.32 4.15 22.49
N ALA A 19 13.89 5.26 22.97
CA ALA A 19 15.24 5.32 23.54
C ALA A 19 15.46 4.33 24.70
N VAL A 20 14.45 4.16 25.56
CA VAL A 20 14.51 3.23 26.71
C VAL A 20 14.65 1.76 26.26
N TYR A 21 14.17 1.42 25.06
CA TYR A 21 14.10 0.04 24.57
C TYR A 21 15.18 -0.26 23.51
N GLN A 22 16.00 0.72 23.12
CA GLN A 22 17.04 0.56 22.07
C GLN A 22 18.06 -0.54 22.37
N LYS A 23 18.33 -0.83 23.66
CA LYS A 23 19.31 -1.83 24.08
C LYS A 23 18.72 -3.24 24.24
N LYS A 24 17.42 -3.42 23.97
CA LYS A 24 16.80 -4.74 24.05
C LYS A 24 17.30 -5.65 22.94
N SER A 25 17.47 -6.91 23.28
CA SER A 25 17.73 -7.96 22.32
C SER A 25 16.54 -8.15 21.37
N GLU A 26 16.80 -8.75 20.21
CA GLU A 26 15.74 -9.08 19.25
C GLU A 26 14.64 -9.94 19.86
N ASN A 27 14.99 -10.93 20.69
CA ASN A 27 14.01 -11.78 21.38
C ASN A 27 13.10 -10.98 22.31
N GLU A 28 13.65 -10.06 23.11
CA GLU A 28 12.83 -9.19 23.97
C GLU A 28 11.91 -8.27 23.15
N LEU A 29 12.38 -7.78 21.99
CA LEU A 29 11.53 -6.99 21.09
C LEU A 29 10.43 -7.84 20.47
N LEU A 30 10.71 -9.10 20.12
CA LEU A 30 9.71 -10.05 19.62
C LEU A 30 8.65 -10.35 20.67
N GLU A 31 9.03 -10.52 21.94
CA GLU A 31 8.07 -10.66 23.05
C GLU A 31 7.18 -9.43 23.19
N LEU A 32 7.74 -8.23 23.06
CA LEU A 32 6.98 -6.98 23.15
C LEU A 32 5.91 -6.81 22.05
N LEU A 33 6.03 -7.48 20.90
CA LEU A 33 4.96 -7.54 19.88
C LEU A 33 3.67 -8.25 20.38
N TYR A 34 3.73 -8.94 21.51
CA TYR A 34 2.61 -9.64 22.13
C TYR A 34 2.14 -8.98 23.43
N SER A 35 2.73 -7.84 23.81
CA SER A 35 2.27 -7.09 24.98
C SER A 35 0.81 -6.69 24.88
N GLU A 36 0.09 -6.68 26.00
CA GLU A 36 -1.25 -6.10 26.13
C GLU A 36 -1.24 -4.59 25.80
N GLU A 37 -0.13 -3.91 26.08
CA GLU A 37 0.06 -2.47 25.87
C GLU A 37 0.40 -2.15 24.41
N ALA A 38 -0.51 -1.46 23.71
CA ALA A 38 -0.35 -1.13 22.29
C ALA A 38 0.92 -0.32 21.98
N TRP A 39 1.34 0.56 22.88
CA TRP A 39 2.52 1.39 22.67
C TRP A 39 3.82 0.55 22.74
N GLN A 40 3.86 -0.51 23.55
CA GLN A 40 5.00 -1.43 23.59
C GLN A 40 5.12 -2.22 22.28
N ARG A 41 3.99 -2.66 21.72
CA ARG A 41 3.96 -3.30 20.39
C ARG A 41 4.45 -2.34 19.30
N SER A 42 4.13 -1.05 19.38
CA SER A 42 4.64 -0.04 18.45
C SER A 42 6.15 0.17 18.58
N VAL A 43 6.68 0.25 19.81
CA VAL A 43 8.13 0.36 20.06
C VAL A 43 8.86 -0.87 19.47
N ALA A 44 8.34 -2.07 19.72
CA ALA A 44 8.88 -3.30 19.17
C ALA A 44 8.93 -3.27 17.64
N ALA A 45 7.81 -2.92 16.99
CA ALA A 45 7.74 -2.82 15.53
C ALA A 45 8.74 -1.80 14.97
N GLU A 46 8.99 -0.69 15.67
CA GLU A 46 9.95 0.34 15.24
C GLU A 46 11.41 -0.12 15.38
N LEU A 47 11.73 -0.86 16.44
CA LEU A 47 13.11 -1.24 16.75
C LEU A 47 13.58 -2.54 16.11
N LEU A 48 12.67 -3.48 15.83
CA LEU A 48 13.03 -4.77 15.23
C LEU A 48 13.81 -4.59 13.91
N LEU A 49 14.88 -5.35 13.74
CA LEU A 49 15.53 -5.47 12.45
C LEU A 49 14.59 -6.18 11.49
N LEU A 50 14.57 -5.71 10.24
CA LEU A 50 13.75 -6.34 9.21
C LEU A 50 14.55 -7.45 8.55
N THR A 51 14.22 -8.69 8.90
CA THR A 51 14.72 -9.93 8.32
C THR A 51 13.55 -10.67 7.65
N PRO A 52 13.79 -11.73 6.88
CA PRO A 52 12.71 -12.56 6.37
C PRO A 52 11.77 -13.06 7.47
N GLU A 53 12.30 -13.49 8.61
CA GLU A 53 11.55 -14.04 9.74
C GLU A 53 10.72 -12.95 10.42
N THR A 54 11.33 -11.80 10.74
CA THR A 54 10.60 -10.71 11.38
C THR A 54 9.56 -10.10 10.44
N THR A 55 9.80 -10.09 9.13
CA THR A 55 8.79 -9.71 8.13
C THR A 55 7.53 -10.57 8.23
N ASP A 56 7.69 -11.90 8.32
CA ASP A 56 6.53 -12.81 8.44
C ASP A 56 5.78 -12.60 9.76
N ILE A 57 6.52 -12.37 10.85
CA ILE A 57 5.93 -12.08 12.17
C ILE A 57 5.14 -10.77 12.11
N LEU A 58 5.72 -9.71 11.56
CA LEU A 58 5.10 -8.40 11.44
C LEU A 58 3.84 -8.45 10.55
N LEU A 59 3.85 -9.17 9.44
CA LEU A 59 2.68 -9.34 8.58
C LEU A 59 1.54 -10.09 9.28
N LYS A 60 1.85 -11.20 9.96
CA LYS A 60 0.87 -11.94 10.78
C LYS A 60 0.29 -11.06 11.88
N LYS A 61 1.13 -10.25 12.53
CA LYS A 61 0.70 -9.30 13.55
C LYS A 61 -0.20 -8.21 13.00
N LEU A 62 0.16 -7.64 11.84
CA LEU A 62 -0.61 -6.60 11.18
C LEU A 62 -2.04 -7.05 10.84
N GLN A 63 -2.21 -8.34 10.53
CA GLN A 63 -3.52 -8.91 10.19
C GLN A 63 -4.51 -8.86 11.36
N VAL A 64 -4.04 -9.00 12.60
CA VAL A 64 -4.89 -9.06 13.82
C VAL A 64 -4.84 -7.79 14.66
N GLU A 65 -3.88 -6.89 14.41
CA GLU A 65 -3.69 -5.67 15.20
C GLU A 65 -4.86 -4.68 15.03
N LYS A 66 -5.34 -4.16 16.16
CA LYS A 66 -6.47 -3.22 16.23
C LYS A 66 -6.02 -1.78 16.50
N ALA A 67 -4.90 -1.59 17.20
CA ALA A 67 -4.40 -0.28 17.58
C ALA A 67 -3.84 0.48 16.38
N LEU A 68 -4.39 1.68 16.13
CA LEU A 68 -4.06 2.46 14.94
C LEU A 68 -2.56 2.73 14.79
N TYR A 69 -1.91 3.24 15.83
CA TYR A 69 -0.51 3.63 15.73
C TYR A 69 0.42 2.43 15.68
N THR A 70 0.04 1.31 16.29
CA THR A 70 0.77 0.04 16.15
C THR A 70 0.72 -0.48 14.71
N ARG A 71 -0.45 -0.44 14.06
CA ARG A 71 -0.55 -0.77 12.63
C ARG A 71 0.35 0.14 11.78
N LEU A 72 0.38 1.44 12.08
CA LEU A 72 1.23 2.40 11.37
C LEU A 72 2.73 2.12 11.58
N ALA A 73 3.14 1.80 12.80
CA ALA A 73 4.52 1.44 13.12
C ALA A 73 4.96 0.17 12.37
N ILE A 74 4.13 -0.88 12.38
CA ILE A 74 4.37 -2.12 11.63
C ILE A 74 4.48 -1.82 10.13
N THR A 75 3.54 -1.07 9.55
CA THR A 75 3.64 -0.72 8.13
C THR A 75 4.87 0.10 7.80
N LYS A 76 5.26 1.06 8.65
CA LYS A 76 6.46 1.87 8.44
C LYS A 76 7.72 1.02 8.45
N LYS A 77 7.79 0.00 9.32
CA LYS A 77 8.88 -0.97 9.33
C LYS A 77 8.88 -1.83 8.05
N LEU A 78 7.73 -2.33 7.61
CA LEU A 78 7.64 -3.08 6.35
C LEU A 78 8.01 -2.22 5.12
N GLU A 79 7.66 -0.93 5.15
CA GLU A 79 8.00 0.05 4.08
C GLU A 79 9.52 0.25 3.90
N SER A 80 10.34 -0.02 4.94
CA SER A 80 11.80 0.07 4.83
C SER A 80 12.46 -1.16 4.21
N GLY A 81 11.68 -2.18 3.85
CA GLY A 81 12.19 -3.42 3.27
C GLY A 81 12.52 -3.34 1.78
N ASP A 82 12.96 -4.48 1.27
CA ASP A 82 13.45 -4.69 -0.08
C ASP A 82 12.46 -5.47 -0.96
N GLN A 83 12.95 -6.02 -2.08
CA GLN A 83 12.15 -6.83 -3.00
C GLN A 83 11.60 -8.11 -2.35
N GLU A 84 12.37 -8.78 -1.48
CA GLU A 84 11.89 -9.98 -0.78
C GLU A 84 10.79 -9.63 0.22
N THR A 85 10.93 -8.51 0.92
CA THR A 85 9.87 -7.97 1.78
C THR A 85 8.61 -7.69 0.97
N ALA A 86 8.74 -7.04 -0.19
CA ALA A 86 7.61 -6.74 -1.07
C ALA A 86 6.91 -8.02 -1.57
N LYS A 87 7.65 -9.07 -1.94
CA LYS A 87 7.07 -10.37 -2.32
C LYS A 87 6.19 -10.95 -1.22
N LYS A 88 6.67 -10.92 0.03
CA LYS A 88 5.90 -11.38 1.19
C LYS A 88 4.65 -10.52 1.41
N MET A 89 4.79 -9.20 1.34
CA MET A 89 3.68 -8.25 1.48
C MET A 89 2.58 -8.48 0.45
N ILE A 90 2.91 -8.73 -0.83
CA ILE A 90 1.93 -8.98 -1.90
C ILE A 90 0.94 -10.10 -1.54
N THR A 91 1.38 -11.13 -0.81
CA THR A 91 0.50 -12.24 -0.35
C THR A 91 -0.56 -11.81 0.67
N TYR A 92 -0.45 -10.61 1.23
CA TYR A 92 -1.38 -10.00 2.20
C TYR A 92 -2.29 -8.93 1.60
N LEU A 93 -2.15 -8.60 0.30
CA LEU A 93 -3.07 -7.69 -0.39
C LEU A 93 -4.53 -8.16 -0.23
N ALA A 94 -5.44 -7.22 0.05
CA ALA A 94 -6.87 -7.48 0.25
C ALA A 94 -7.21 -8.40 1.45
N ARG A 95 -6.26 -8.69 2.36
CA ARG A 95 -6.48 -9.58 3.53
C ARG A 95 -6.54 -8.85 4.87
N ILE A 96 -6.19 -7.57 4.93
CA ILE A 96 -6.08 -6.81 6.19
C ILE A 96 -7.13 -5.70 6.25
N GLY A 97 -8.08 -5.84 7.18
CA GLY A 97 -9.22 -4.93 7.32
C GLY A 97 -10.24 -5.05 6.19
N ASN A 98 -11.23 -4.14 6.17
CA ASN A 98 -12.39 -4.18 5.27
C ASN A 98 -12.61 -2.86 4.49
N ASN A 99 -11.58 -2.03 4.36
CA ASN A 99 -11.69 -0.69 3.77
C ASN A 99 -11.59 -0.69 2.24
N GLN A 100 -11.21 -1.81 1.64
CA GLN A 100 -10.99 -1.98 0.21
C GLN A 100 -12.26 -1.71 -0.59
N HIS A 101 -12.07 -1.28 -1.84
CA HIS A 101 -13.20 -1.10 -2.75
C HIS A 101 -13.72 -2.45 -3.19
N ARG A 102 -15.02 -2.69 -3.05
CA ARG A 102 -15.70 -3.88 -3.57
C ARG A 102 -16.35 -3.66 -4.94
N GLN A 103 -16.58 -2.40 -5.27
CA GLN A 103 -17.18 -1.96 -6.53
C GLN A 103 -16.64 -0.57 -6.90
N PRO A 104 -16.70 -0.19 -8.19
CA PRO A 104 -16.41 1.17 -8.64
C PRO A 104 -17.24 2.19 -7.86
N ILE A 105 -16.64 3.34 -7.54
CA ILE A 105 -17.32 4.45 -6.87
C ILE A 105 -17.07 5.77 -7.62
N PRO A 106 -17.89 6.81 -7.37
CA PRO A 106 -17.65 8.12 -7.95
C PRO A 106 -16.26 8.70 -7.58
N PRO A 107 -15.62 9.44 -8.51
CA PRO A 107 -14.30 9.99 -8.31
C PRO A 107 -14.24 11.00 -7.16
N SER A 108 -13.08 11.05 -6.51
CA SER A 108 -12.76 12.14 -5.59
C SER A 108 -12.63 13.49 -6.33
N LYS A 109 -12.96 14.59 -5.65
CA LYS A 109 -12.68 15.94 -6.16
C LYS A 109 -11.18 16.28 -6.13
N LYS A 110 -10.36 15.50 -5.41
CA LYS A 110 -8.92 15.72 -5.31
C LYS A 110 -8.21 15.38 -6.62
N GLN A 111 -7.24 16.23 -6.97
CA GLN A 111 -6.43 16.09 -8.19
C GLN A 111 -5.15 15.26 -7.97
N SER A 112 -4.80 14.90 -6.74
CA SER A 112 -3.73 13.94 -6.44
C SER A 112 -4.17 12.51 -6.77
N PHE A 113 -3.21 11.58 -6.94
CA PHE A 113 -3.53 10.16 -6.97
C PHE A 113 -4.26 9.75 -5.68
N PRO A 114 -5.30 8.88 -5.75
CA PRO A 114 -6.03 8.48 -4.54
C PRO A 114 -5.12 7.66 -3.64
N LEU A 115 -5.16 7.92 -2.33
CA LEU A 115 -4.41 7.08 -1.41
C LEU A 115 -5.00 5.66 -1.44
N PRO A 116 -4.19 4.59 -1.62
CA PRO A 116 -4.68 3.22 -1.61
C PRO A 116 -5.45 2.93 -0.32
N ARG A 117 -6.59 2.26 -0.44
CA ARG A 117 -7.45 1.93 0.72
C ARG A 117 -6.97 0.71 1.47
N ASP A 118 -6.45 -0.28 0.74
CA ASP A 118 -5.76 -1.42 1.32
C ASP A 118 -4.46 -0.98 2.01
N LEU A 119 -4.22 -1.53 3.19
CA LEU A 119 -3.08 -1.14 4.02
C LEU A 119 -1.76 -1.61 3.40
N ILE A 120 -1.73 -2.82 2.84
CA ILE A 120 -0.55 -3.38 2.19
C ILE A 120 -0.27 -2.63 0.89
N ALA A 121 -1.28 -2.37 0.05
CA ALA A 121 -1.10 -1.60 -1.17
C ALA A 121 -0.55 -0.19 -0.90
N ARG A 122 -1.03 0.45 0.18
CA ARG A 122 -0.52 1.75 0.61
C ARG A 122 0.96 1.69 0.98
N SER A 123 1.36 0.66 1.71
CA SER A 123 2.76 0.49 2.11
C SER A 123 3.65 0.12 0.94
N LEU A 124 3.23 -0.82 0.08
CA LEU A 124 3.94 -1.14 -1.16
C LEU A 124 4.16 0.10 -2.01
N GLY A 125 3.14 0.96 -2.17
CA GLY A 125 3.26 2.21 -2.93
C GLY A 125 4.23 3.25 -2.34
N ARG A 126 4.67 3.08 -1.08
CA ARG A 126 5.61 3.96 -0.37
C ARG A 126 7.02 3.38 -0.22
N MET A 127 7.21 2.10 -0.54
CA MET A 127 8.53 1.47 -0.54
C MET A 127 9.44 2.10 -1.59
N GLN A 128 10.73 1.76 -1.52
CA GLN A 128 11.72 2.24 -2.49
C GLN A 128 11.37 1.82 -3.93
N PRO A 129 11.63 2.67 -4.94
CA PRO A 129 11.32 2.38 -6.35
C PRO A 129 11.90 1.06 -6.88
N ALA A 130 12.98 0.55 -6.27
CA ALA A 130 13.61 -0.73 -6.63
C ALA A 130 12.66 -1.93 -6.56
N ILE A 131 11.56 -1.86 -5.78
CA ILE A 131 10.56 -2.93 -5.70
C ILE A 131 9.56 -2.93 -6.86
N PHE A 132 9.55 -1.91 -7.71
CA PHE A 132 8.52 -1.74 -8.73
C PHE A 132 8.46 -2.91 -9.72
N SER A 133 9.61 -3.45 -10.12
CA SER A 133 9.69 -4.64 -10.99
C SER A 133 9.04 -5.87 -10.35
N THR A 134 9.13 -5.99 -9.01
CA THR A 134 8.49 -7.06 -8.24
C THR A 134 6.97 -6.92 -8.27
N LEU A 135 6.44 -5.70 -8.17
CA LEU A 135 4.99 -5.44 -8.29
C LEU A 135 4.47 -5.82 -9.68
N LEU A 136 5.21 -5.44 -10.73
CA LEU A 136 4.81 -5.76 -12.10
C LEU A 136 4.86 -7.26 -12.37
N ALA A 137 5.90 -7.96 -11.88
CA ALA A 137 6.03 -9.41 -12.02
C ALA A 137 4.86 -10.17 -11.38
N ALA A 138 4.30 -9.64 -10.28
CA ALA A 138 3.19 -10.28 -9.60
C ALA A 138 1.86 -10.23 -10.37
N LEU A 139 1.66 -9.29 -11.30
CA LEU A 139 0.37 -9.06 -11.99
C LEU A 139 -0.27 -10.32 -12.61
N GLU A 140 0.54 -11.30 -13.00
CA GLU A 140 0.09 -12.50 -13.72
C GLU A 140 -0.45 -13.61 -12.80
N ASN A 141 -0.15 -13.56 -11.50
CA ASN A 141 -0.42 -14.66 -10.55
C ASN A 141 -1.33 -14.26 -9.38
N LEU A 142 -2.10 -13.17 -9.53
CA LEU A 142 -2.93 -12.63 -8.45
C LEU A 142 -4.40 -12.95 -8.63
N SER A 143 -5.08 -13.18 -7.51
CA SER A 143 -6.54 -13.16 -7.49
C SER A 143 -7.08 -11.77 -7.88
N VAL A 144 -8.34 -11.70 -8.31
CA VAL A 144 -8.98 -10.42 -8.69
C VAL A 144 -8.91 -9.40 -7.54
N LEU A 145 -9.11 -9.83 -6.29
CA LEU A 145 -9.04 -8.94 -5.13
C LEU A 145 -7.62 -8.43 -4.86
N GLN A 146 -6.59 -9.26 -5.03
CA GLN A 146 -5.21 -8.79 -4.89
C GLN A 146 -4.81 -7.88 -6.06
N LEU A 147 -5.27 -8.20 -7.27
CA LEU A 147 -5.03 -7.40 -8.45
C LEU A 147 -5.66 -6.00 -8.32
N SER A 148 -6.87 -5.87 -7.75
CA SER A 148 -7.49 -4.56 -7.54
C SER A 148 -6.66 -3.65 -6.63
N GLU A 149 -5.98 -4.23 -5.64
CA GLU A 149 -5.17 -3.48 -4.68
C GLU A 149 -3.74 -3.26 -5.16
N ILE A 150 -3.11 -4.20 -5.87
CA ILE A 150 -1.75 -3.97 -6.42
C ILE A 150 -1.75 -2.87 -7.47
N LEU A 151 -2.84 -2.69 -8.22
CA LEU A 151 -2.99 -1.62 -9.20
C LEU A 151 -2.99 -0.23 -8.53
N ASP A 152 -3.56 -0.10 -7.32
CA ASP A 152 -3.45 1.13 -6.54
C ASP A 152 -1.99 1.40 -6.14
N ALA A 153 -1.24 0.37 -5.73
CA ALA A 153 0.17 0.51 -5.35
C ALA A 153 1.04 0.93 -6.55
N ILE A 154 0.88 0.25 -7.69
CA ILE A 154 1.60 0.55 -8.94
C ILE A 154 1.27 1.96 -9.42
N GLY A 155 -0.02 2.30 -9.49
CA GLY A 155 -0.47 3.62 -9.91
C GLY A 155 0.03 4.73 -8.99
N TYR A 156 -0.02 4.52 -7.66
CA TYR A 156 0.50 5.47 -6.68
C TYR A 156 2.00 5.68 -6.87
N MET A 157 2.79 4.61 -6.97
CA MET A 157 4.23 4.70 -7.12
C MET A 157 4.63 5.38 -8.44
N ALA A 158 4.05 4.97 -9.57
CA ALA A 158 4.29 5.62 -10.87
C ALA A 158 3.77 7.07 -10.91
N PHE A 159 2.75 7.40 -10.13
CA PHE A 159 2.25 8.77 -10.06
C PHE A 159 3.29 9.70 -9.42
N TYR A 160 3.86 9.31 -8.28
CA TYR A 160 4.81 10.11 -7.51
C TYR A 160 6.27 9.94 -7.97
N GLN A 161 6.58 8.89 -8.72
CA GLN A 161 7.89 8.63 -9.31
C GLN A 161 7.76 8.46 -10.84
N PRO A 162 7.71 9.57 -11.62
CA PRO A 162 7.42 9.53 -13.05
C PRO A 162 8.37 8.67 -13.89
N SER A 163 9.60 8.43 -13.41
CA SER A 163 10.56 7.53 -14.08
C SER A 163 10.05 6.08 -14.19
N LEU A 164 9.06 5.68 -13.39
CA LEU A 164 8.43 4.35 -13.43
C LEU A 164 7.26 4.29 -14.44
N ALA A 165 6.76 5.44 -14.92
CA ALA A 165 5.67 5.52 -15.88
C ALA A 165 6.16 5.27 -17.33
N THR A 166 6.90 4.18 -17.52
CA THR A 166 7.51 3.81 -18.80
C THR A 166 6.49 3.25 -19.79
N THR A 167 6.82 3.29 -21.08
CA THR A 167 6.00 2.66 -22.12
C THR A 167 5.84 1.16 -21.89
N GLU A 168 6.89 0.47 -21.44
CA GLU A 168 6.83 -0.95 -21.10
C GLU A 168 5.82 -1.25 -19.99
N THR A 169 5.87 -0.47 -18.91
CA THR A 169 4.93 -0.60 -17.80
C THR A 169 3.49 -0.36 -18.27
N TYR A 170 3.29 0.69 -19.07
CA TYR A 170 1.98 1.00 -19.65
C TYR A 170 1.46 -0.16 -20.51
N GLN A 171 2.28 -0.76 -21.38
CA GLN A 171 1.89 -1.91 -22.19
C GLN A 171 1.51 -3.12 -21.33
N ARG A 172 2.22 -3.36 -20.23
CA ARG A 172 1.90 -4.44 -19.29
C ARG A 172 0.54 -4.22 -18.63
N LEU A 173 0.23 -2.98 -18.23
CA LEU A 173 -1.08 -2.62 -17.68
C LEU A 173 -2.20 -2.70 -18.73
N LEU A 174 -1.92 -2.36 -20.01
CA LEU A 174 -2.87 -2.57 -21.10
C LEU A 174 -3.18 -4.06 -21.32
N LYS A 175 -2.18 -4.95 -21.16
CA LYS A 175 -2.42 -6.40 -21.21
C LYS A 175 -3.38 -6.82 -20.09
N VAL A 176 -3.15 -6.37 -18.85
CA VAL A 176 -4.08 -6.62 -17.72
C VAL A 176 -5.49 -6.10 -18.03
N ARG A 177 -5.59 -4.88 -18.59
CA ARG A 177 -6.88 -4.31 -18.99
C ARG A 177 -7.64 -5.21 -19.95
N LYS A 178 -6.97 -5.75 -20.96
CA LYS A 178 -7.57 -6.64 -21.96
C LYS A 178 -7.98 -7.98 -21.36
N THR A 179 -7.15 -8.57 -20.50
CA THR A 179 -7.44 -9.88 -19.90
C THR A 179 -8.53 -9.83 -18.84
N MET A 180 -8.71 -8.68 -18.18
CA MET A 180 -9.72 -8.47 -17.12
C MET A 180 -10.90 -7.64 -17.60
N ILE A 181 -11.28 -7.75 -18.88
CA ILE A 181 -12.30 -6.89 -19.50
C ILE A 181 -13.65 -6.99 -18.78
N ASP A 182 -14.02 -8.18 -18.32
CA ASP A 182 -15.29 -8.45 -17.63
C ASP A 182 -15.23 -8.19 -16.11
N GLN A 183 -14.19 -7.52 -15.61
CA GLN A 183 -14.01 -7.21 -14.19
C GLN A 183 -14.13 -5.70 -13.95
N PRO A 184 -15.34 -5.17 -13.67
CA PRO A 184 -15.56 -3.72 -13.56
C PRO A 184 -14.68 -3.02 -12.52
N LEU A 185 -14.44 -3.68 -11.38
CA LEU A 185 -13.55 -3.16 -10.34
C LEU A 185 -12.13 -2.99 -10.86
N ILE A 186 -11.61 -3.96 -11.62
CA ILE A 186 -10.26 -3.91 -12.20
C ILE A 186 -10.17 -2.83 -13.29
N GLN A 187 -11.17 -2.76 -14.17
CA GLN A 187 -11.23 -1.72 -15.20
C GLN A 187 -11.22 -0.32 -14.59
N TRP A 188 -12.04 -0.09 -13.56
CA TRP A 188 -12.08 1.17 -12.83
C TRP A 188 -10.74 1.50 -12.15
N LYS A 189 -10.11 0.53 -11.48
CA LYS A 189 -8.77 0.68 -10.88
C LYS A 189 -7.70 1.02 -11.92
N LEU A 190 -7.78 0.43 -13.12
CA LEU A 190 -6.89 0.76 -14.22
C LEU A 190 -7.10 2.18 -14.74
N VAL A 191 -8.34 2.67 -14.85
CA VAL A 191 -8.61 4.08 -15.21
C VAL A 191 -7.95 5.04 -14.22
N ILE A 192 -7.97 4.72 -12.92
CA ILE A 192 -7.23 5.47 -11.89
C ILE A 192 -5.73 5.34 -12.11
N CYS A 193 -5.21 4.12 -12.23
CA CYS A 193 -3.79 3.83 -12.42
C CYS A 193 -3.20 4.56 -13.64
N PHE A 194 -3.94 4.62 -14.74
CA PHE A 194 -3.53 5.31 -15.97
C PHE A 194 -3.36 6.82 -15.78
N SER A 195 -3.91 7.44 -14.72
CA SER A 195 -3.61 8.83 -14.39
C SER A 195 -2.14 9.08 -14.06
N ALA A 196 -1.33 8.03 -13.86
CA ALA A 196 0.10 8.13 -13.68
C ALA A 196 0.90 8.15 -14.99
N PHE A 197 0.31 7.75 -16.12
CA PHE A 197 0.97 7.45 -17.39
C PHE A 197 0.55 8.43 -18.50
N PRO A 198 1.44 9.34 -18.96
CA PRO A 198 1.12 10.32 -20.00
C PRO A 198 0.58 9.72 -21.31
N GLN A 199 1.10 8.55 -21.70
CA GLN A 199 0.70 7.83 -22.92
C GLN A 199 -0.76 7.35 -22.88
N SER A 200 -1.40 7.32 -21.71
CA SER A 200 -2.78 6.87 -21.56
C SER A 200 -3.83 7.91 -21.96
N LYS A 201 -3.42 9.14 -22.31
CA LYS A 201 -4.33 10.27 -22.58
C LYS A 201 -5.44 9.92 -23.57
N GLU A 202 -5.10 9.32 -24.72
CA GLU A 202 -6.09 8.94 -25.73
C GLU A 202 -7.05 7.85 -25.25
N LEU A 203 -6.52 6.86 -24.51
CA LEU A 203 -7.32 5.80 -23.92
C LEU A 203 -8.32 6.37 -22.91
N LEU A 204 -7.90 7.32 -22.06
CA LEU A 204 -8.77 7.97 -21.09
C LEU A 204 -9.82 8.88 -21.75
N LEU A 205 -9.50 9.53 -22.88
CA LEU A 205 -10.47 10.32 -23.65
C LEU A 205 -11.57 9.47 -24.27
N ARG A 206 -11.28 8.20 -24.59
CA ARG A 206 -12.23 7.25 -25.18
C ARG A 206 -12.99 6.43 -24.13
N GLU A 207 -12.68 6.57 -22.84
CA GLU A 207 -13.33 5.86 -21.75
C GLU A 207 -14.78 6.33 -21.57
N LYS A 208 -15.73 5.41 -21.75
CA LYS A 208 -17.17 5.69 -21.67
C LYS A 208 -17.81 5.12 -20.42
N GLU A 209 -17.37 3.94 -19.97
CA GLU A 209 -18.00 3.23 -18.85
C GLU A 209 -17.70 3.96 -17.53
N PHE A 210 -16.42 4.31 -17.32
CA PHE A 210 -15.98 5.05 -16.13
C PHE A 210 -15.69 6.52 -16.45
N ALA A 211 -16.51 7.14 -17.30
CA ALA A 211 -16.27 8.50 -17.80
C ALA A 211 -16.02 9.55 -16.69
N PRO A 212 -16.71 9.55 -15.53
CA PRO A 212 -16.38 10.47 -14.44
C PRO A 212 -14.95 10.29 -13.90
N GLU A 213 -14.50 9.05 -13.73
CA GLU A 213 -13.16 8.73 -13.26
C GLU A 213 -12.12 9.08 -14.32
N ALA A 214 -12.37 8.77 -15.60
CA ALA A 214 -11.46 9.12 -16.68
C ALA A 214 -11.23 10.63 -16.79
N ARG A 215 -12.29 11.44 -16.63
CA ARG A 215 -12.18 12.91 -16.56
C ARG A 215 -11.33 13.36 -15.38
N ARG A 216 -11.42 12.68 -14.23
CA ARG A 216 -10.53 12.96 -13.09
C ARG A 216 -9.08 12.62 -13.45
N SER A 217 -8.83 11.42 -13.98
CA SER A 217 -7.50 10.96 -14.37
C SER A 217 -6.83 11.90 -15.38
N LEU A 218 -7.59 12.39 -16.38
CA LEU A 218 -7.11 13.39 -17.34
C LEU A 218 -6.69 14.71 -16.69
N ARG A 219 -7.45 15.21 -15.70
CA ARG A 219 -7.06 16.41 -14.94
C ARG A 219 -5.78 16.22 -14.15
N SER A 220 -5.55 15.01 -13.62
CA SER A 220 -4.31 14.67 -12.92
C SER A 220 -3.10 14.60 -13.86
N LEU A 221 -3.28 14.10 -15.09
CA LEU A 221 -2.22 14.07 -16.10
C LEU A 221 -1.78 15.46 -16.55
N ALA A 222 -2.71 16.41 -16.70
CA ALA A 222 -2.42 17.76 -17.21
C ALA A 222 -1.55 18.63 -16.28
N LYS A 223 -1.21 18.15 -15.08
CA LYS A 223 -0.38 18.85 -14.09
C LYS A 223 1.04 18.27 -13.95
N LYS A 224 1.34 17.19 -14.66
CA LYS A 224 2.69 16.63 -14.76
C LYS A 224 3.39 17.23 -15.97
#